data_AF-A0AAJ2CAV6-F1
#
_entry.id   AF-A0AAJ2CAV6-F1
#
_cell.length_a   1.000
_cell.length_b   1.000
_cell.length_c   1.000
_cell.angle_alpha   90.00
_cell.angle_beta   90.00
_cell.angle_gamma   90.00
#
_symmetry.space_group_name_H-M   'P 1'
#
loop_
_entity.id
_entity.type
_entity.pdbx_description
1 polymer ?
#
loop_
_entity_poly.entity_id
_entity_poly.type
_entity_poly.pdbx_seq_one_letter_code
_entity_poly.pdbx_strand_id
1 'polypeptide(L)'
;MSKNRNSYFGSKGGDGTFQTIINNIPECDVFVETHAGFARISEKMNHNGLTLLNDVSCKIVDTLTQRFDGRIIQNDVSARLYQDILCCSNTKKVSELDILFNSSMTKRERNQFLIDTCQGNIILENLPAKEFISKYRRLFEFAKTVIYSDPPYPLLSIKGKSQYEFKMTDQEHYELLEDLDTINCDKMISTYPNHIYDEMLNHFNRIEFYSQTRQGKALEYLYTNFSKPLFLNDYRYIGENYREREAFKKQKDNFLRKFKDMNPYLRNAILEQMSS
;
A
#
# COMPACT_ATOMS: atom_id res chain seq x y z
N MET A 1 9.74 -11.56 -30.79
CA MET A 1 9.23 -10.29 -30.20
C MET A 1 7.78 -10.51 -29.76
N SER A 2 7.54 -11.06 -28.57
CA SER A 2 6.17 -11.18 -28.03
C SER A 2 5.84 -9.94 -27.21
N LYS A 3 4.72 -9.28 -27.55
CA LYS A 3 4.16 -8.18 -26.77
C LYS A 3 3.50 -8.77 -25.51
N ASN A 4 4.25 -8.89 -24.41
CA ASN A 4 3.64 -9.12 -23.10
C ASN A 4 3.01 -7.80 -22.59
N ARG A 5 1.76 -7.54 -22.99
CA ARG A 5 0.90 -6.56 -22.32
C ARG A 5 -0.17 -7.30 -21.55
N ASN A 6 0.19 -7.84 -20.39
CA ASN A 6 -0.78 -8.18 -19.35
C ASN A 6 -1.33 -6.88 -18.76
N SER A 7 -2.19 -6.19 -19.51
CA SER A 7 -3.03 -5.13 -18.99
C SER A 7 -4.24 -5.78 -18.33
N TYR A 8 -4.18 -5.97 -17.03
CA TYR A 8 -5.40 -6.22 -16.25
C TYR A 8 -6.19 -4.91 -16.22
N PHE A 9 -7.46 -4.96 -16.59
CA PHE A 9 -8.33 -3.80 -16.46
C PHE A 9 -8.71 -3.59 -14.99
N GLY A 10 -8.98 -2.35 -14.61
CA GLY A 10 -9.07 -1.95 -13.21
C GLY A 10 -7.71 -1.64 -12.58
N SER A 11 -6.60 -1.83 -13.30
CA SER A 11 -5.30 -1.45 -12.76
C SER A 11 -5.27 0.06 -12.50
N LYS A 12 -5.06 0.45 -11.25
CA LYS A 12 -4.87 1.84 -10.81
C LYS A 12 -3.64 2.54 -11.43
N GLY A 13 -2.95 1.90 -12.36
CA GLY A 13 -1.77 2.43 -13.06
C GLY A 13 -2.06 3.42 -14.19
N GLY A 14 -3.31 3.79 -14.43
CA GLY A 14 -3.66 4.83 -15.40
C GLY A 14 -3.26 6.24 -14.95
N ASP A 15 -2.91 7.11 -15.89
CA ASP A 15 -2.57 8.50 -15.59
C ASP A 15 -3.73 9.23 -14.93
N GLY A 16 -3.46 9.84 -13.78
CA GLY A 16 -4.43 10.51 -12.93
C GLY A 16 -4.88 9.65 -11.74
N THR A 17 -4.93 8.33 -11.87
CA THR A 17 -5.44 7.43 -10.81
C THR A 17 -4.42 7.20 -9.70
N PHE A 18 -3.27 6.60 -10.01
CA PHE A 18 -2.27 6.31 -8.97
C PHE A 18 -1.72 7.59 -8.34
N GLN A 19 -1.60 8.69 -9.10
CA GLN A 19 -1.15 9.96 -8.53
C GLN A 19 -2.14 10.47 -7.49
N THR A 20 -3.44 10.36 -7.76
CA THR A 20 -4.47 10.79 -6.82
C THR A 20 -4.44 9.93 -5.55
N ILE A 21 -4.30 8.62 -5.70
CA ILE A 21 -4.20 7.71 -4.54
C ILE A 21 -2.94 8.02 -3.74
N ILE A 22 -1.76 8.07 -4.38
CA ILE A 22 -0.48 8.30 -3.68
C ILE A 22 -0.46 9.67 -2.97
N ASN A 23 -1.05 10.71 -3.57
CA ASN A 23 -1.15 12.04 -2.94
C ASN A 23 -2.08 12.10 -1.72
N ASN A 24 -2.75 10.99 -1.38
CA ASN A 24 -3.56 10.87 -0.18
C ASN A 24 -3.00 9.83 0.80
N ILE A 25 -1.86 9.19 0.51
CA ILE A 25 -1.20 8.26 1.44
C ILE A 25 -0.36 9.08 2.44
N PRO A 26 -0.74 9.11 3.73
CA PRO A 26 0.08 9.72 4.77
C PRO A 26 1.44 9.03 4.85
N GLU A 27 2.46 9.75 5.31
CA GLU A 27 3.72 9.12 5.71
C GLU A 27 3.45 7.97 6.70
N CYS A 28 3.97 6.78 6.42
CA CYS A 28 3.73 5.59 7.22
C CYS A 28 5.01 4.73 7.35
N ASP A 29 5.07 3.89 8.38
CA ASP A 29 6.12 2.89 8.57
C ASP A 29 5.76 1.56 7.89
N VAL A 30 4.46 1.29 7.80
CA VAL A 30 3.91 0.09 7.17
C VAL A 30 2.84 0.48 6.16
N PHE A 31 3.05 0.12 4.90
CA PHE A 31 2.04 0.26 3.84
C PHE A 31 1.46 -1.09 3.47
N VAL A 32 0.14 -1.19 3.32
CA VAL A 32 -0.55 -2.47 3.12
C VAL A 32 -1.47 -2.39 1.90
N GLU A 33 -1.40 -3.36 0.99
CA GLU A 33 -2.40 -3.58 -0.05
C GLU A 33 -3.11 -4.93 0.19
N THR A 34 -4.35 -4.92 0.69
CA THR A 34 -5.11 -6.16 1.01
C THR A 34 -5.55 -6.94 -0.21
N HIS A 35 -5.72 -6.22 -1.33
CA HIS A 35 -6.10 -6.71 -2.65
C HIS A 35 -5.11 -6.13 -3.67
N ALA A 36 -3.87 -6.61 -3.62
CA ALA A 36 -2.75 -6.03 -4.33
C ALA A 36 -2.97 -5.98 -5.85
N GLY A 37 -3.59 -7.01 -6.44
CA GLY A 37 -3.67 -7.13 -7.90
C GLY A 37 -2.28 -6.98 -8.52
N PHE A 38 -2.09 -6.03 -9.44
CA PHE A 38 -0.76 -5.76 -10.01
C PHE A 38 0.13 -4.84 -9.17
N ALA A 39 -0.30 -4.51 -7.94
CA ALA A 39 0.36 -3.64 -6.96
C ALA A 39 0.84 -2.34 -7.60
N ARG A 40 -0.02 -1.69 -8.39
CA ARG A 40 0.35 -0.49 -9.14
C ARG A 40 0.69 0.67 -8.22
N ILE A 41 0.08 0.73 -7.04
CA ILE A 41 0.39 1.75 -6.05
C ILE A 41 1.80 1.48 -5.49
N SER A 42 2.09 0.29 -4.98
CA SER A 42 3.45 -0.04 -4.50
C SER A 42 4.53 -0.01 -5.58
N GLU A 43 4.21 -0.28 -6.85
CA GLU A 43 5.14 -0.12 -7.97
C GLU A 43 5.48 1.36 -8.22
N LYS A 44 4.47 2.23 -8.13
CA LYS A 44 4.60 3.65 -8.45
C LYS A 44 5.02 4.49 -7.27
N MET A 45 4.77 4.08 -6.04
CA MET A 45 5.07 4.79 -4.80
C MET A 45 6.48 4.46 -4.31
N ASN A 46 7.18 5.47 -3.79
CA ASN A 46 8.44 5.27 -3.10
C ASN A 46 8.13 5.19 -1.62
N HIS A 47 8.20 3.98 -1.07
CA HIS A 47 7.99 3.75 0.34
C HIS A 47 9.22 3.07 0.90
N ASN A 48 9.86 3.75 1.85
CA ASN A 48 11.06 3.26 2.51
C ASN A 48 10.72 2.36 3.70
N GLY A 49 9.47 2.31 4.16
CA GLY A 49 9.03 1.41 5.24
C GLY A 49 8.77 -0.02 4.75
N LEU A 50 8.11 -0.80 5.58
CA LEU A 50 7.69 -2.17 5.27
C LEU A 50 6.42 -2.15 4.40
N THR A 51 6.45 -2.83 3.25
CA THR A 51 5.25 -3.03 2.43
C THR A 51 4.70 -4.44 2.61
N LEU A 52 3.40 -4.57 2.85
CA LEU A 52 2.69 -5.85 2.89
C LEU A 52 1.73 -5.93 1.71
N LEU A 53 1.92 -6.91 0.84
CA LEU A 53 1.05 -7.16 -0.31
C LEU A 53 0.31 -8.47 -0.10
N ASN A 54 -0.99 -8.48 -0.33
CA ASN A 54 -1.80 -9.69 -0.31
C ASN A 54 -2.68 -9.78 -1.55
N ASP A 55 -2.78 -10.97 -2.14
CA ASP A 55 -3.80 -11.26 -3.14
C ASP A 55 -4.22 -12.73 -3.03
N VAL A 56 -5.50 -13.00 -3.27
CA VAL A 56 -6.04 -14.38 -3.23
C VAL A 56 -5.62 -15.20 -4.45
N SER A 57 -5.30 -14.56 -5.58
CA SER A 57 -4.89 -15.25 -6.81
C SER A 57 -3.40 -15.63 -6.77
N CYS A 58 -3.10 -16.92 -6.75
CA CYS A 58 -1.72 -17.41 -6.83
C CYS A 58 -0.97 -16.92 -8.09
N LYS A 59 -1.68 -16.77 -9.22
CA LYS A 59 -1.10 -16.23 -10.48
C LYS A 59 -0.65 -14.77 -10.32
N ILE A 60 -1.40 -13.99 -9.55
CA ILE A 60 -1.04 -12.61 -9.23
C ILE A 60 0.18 -12.61 -8.32
N VAL A 61 0.20 -13.45 -7.29
CA VAL A 61 1.33 -13.59 -6.37
C VAL A 61 2.62 -14.00 -7.11
N ASP A 62 2.56 -14.95 -8.04
CA ASP A 62 3.69 -15.32 -8.89
C ASP A 62 4.19 -14.13 -9.72
N THR A 63 3.26 -13.35 -10.27
CA THR A 63 3.58 -12.15 -11.05
C THR A 63 4.23 -11.07 -10.20
N LEU A 64 3.74 -10.86 -8.98
CA LEU A 64 4.27 -9.88 -8.04
C LEU A 64 5.66 -10.28 -7.54
N THR A 65 5.88 -11.59 -7.33
CA THR A 65 7.19 -12.15 -6.96
C THR A 65 8.24 -11.80 -8.01
N GLN A 66 7.93 -12.00 -9.29
CA GLN A 66 8.83 -11.63 -10.40
C GLN A 66 9.00 -10.11 -10.53
N ARG A 67 7.94 -9.33 -10.29
CA ARG A 67 7.96 -7.87 -10.43
C ARG A 67 8.83 -7.19 -9.39
N PHE A 68 8.80 -7.68 -8.16
CA PHE A 68 9.50 -7.11 -7.02
C PHE A 68 10.70 -7.98 -6.60
N ASP A 69 11.27 -8.70 -7.56
CA ASP A 69 12.47 -9.50 -7.32
C ASP A 69 13.57 -8.65 -6.67
N GLY A 70 14.25 -9.22 -5.68
CA GLY A 70 15.22 -8.52 -4.83
C GLY A 70 14.64 -7.61 -3.72
N ARG A 71 13.32 -7.37 -3.68
CA ARG A 71 12.62 -6.70 -2.56
C ARG A 71 11.68 -7.61 -1.80
N ILE A 72 11.22 -8.72 -2.40
CA ILE A 72 10.40 -9.71 -1.72
C ILE A 72 11.23 -10.44 -0.67
N ILE A 73 10.75 -10.45 0.57
CA ILE A 73 11.32 -11.28 1.63
C ILE A 73 10.70 -12.67 1.50
N GLN A 74 11.49 -13.61 0.98
CA GLN A 74 11.03 -14.98 0.70
C GLN A 74 10.57 -15.68 1.99
N ASN A 75 9.46 -16.42 1.86
CA ASN A 75 8.77 -17.11 2.95
C ASN A 75 9.65 -18.08 3.76
N ASP A 76 10.81 -18.52 3.27
CA ASP A 76 11.68 -19.41 4.06
C ASP A 76 12.35 -18.72 5.26
N VAL A 77 12.57 -17.40 5.19
CA VAL A 77 13.10 -16.61 6.30
C VAL A 77 11.97 -15.86 6.99
N SER A 78 11.04 -15.26 6.22
CA SER A 78 9.90 -14.51 6.78
C SER A 78 8.91 -15.39 7.51
N ALA A 79 8.56 -16.58 6.99
CA ALA A 79 7.61 -17.45 7.66
C ALA A 79 8.24 -18.13 8.87
N ARG A 80 9.55 -18.40 8.91
CA ARG A 80 10.24 -18.85 10.13
C ARG A 80 10.35 -17.73 11.14
N LEU A 81 10.89 -16.58 10.76
CA LEU A 81 10.96 -15.39 11.62
C LEU A 81 9.56 -15.01 12.16
N TYR A 82 8.53 -15.00 11.32
CA TYR A 82 7.16 -14.66 11.70
C TYR A 82 6.40 -15.79 12.43
N GLN A 83 6.64 -17.08 12.11
CA GLN A 83 6.13 -18.22 12.90
C GLN A 83 6.82 -18.29 14.26
N ASP A 84 8.11 -18.00 14.37
CA ASP A 84 8.84 -17.94 15.64
C ASP A 84 8.42 -16.69 16.44
N ILE A 85 8.12 -15.56 15.77
CA ILE A 85 7.46 -14.37 16.35
C ILE A 85 6.02 -14.69 16.82
N LEU A 86 5.25 -15.52 16.12
CA LEU A 86 3.83 -15.76 16.45
C LEU A 86 3.60 -16.97 17.38
N CYS A 87 4.39 -18.03 17.26
CA CYS A 87 4.12 -19.38 17.78
C CYS A 87 5.00 -19.83 18.96
N CYS A 88 5.73 -18.95 19.66
CA CYS A 88 6.35 -19.34 20.94
C CYS A 88 5.32 -19.60 22.06
N SER A 89 4.68 -20.76 21.96
CA SER A 89 4.17 -21.60 23.02
C SER A 89 4.62 -23.03 22.70
N ASN A 90 5.69 -23.50 23.37
CA ASN A 90 6.15 -24.89 23.49
C ASN A 90 6.34 -25.74 22.21
N THR A 91 7.58 -25.95 21.74
CA THR A 91 8.31 -27.25 21.67
C THR A 91 9.43 -27.32 20.59
N LYS A 92 10.66 -27.62 21.06
CA LYS A 92 11.83 -28.34 20.47
C LYS A 92 12.07 -28.38 18.94
N LYS A 93 13.11 -27.67 18.44
CA LYS A 93 14.47 -28.14 18.07
C LYS A 93 15.26 -26.94 17.48
N VAL A 94 16.43 -26.66 18.04
CA VAL A 94 17.11 -25.34 17.97
C VAL A 94 18.14 -25.25 16.83
N SER A 95 18.10 -24.19 16.03
CA SER A 95 19.11 -23.76 15.04
C SER A 95 19.68 -22.37 15.39
N GLU A 96 20.83 -21.96 14.84
CA GLU A 96 21.57 -20.73 15.23
C GLU A 96 20.77 -19.41 15.19
N LEU A 97 19.65 -19.33 14.47
CA LEU A 97 18.73 -18.19 14.48
C LEU A 97 17.88 -18.10 15.77
N ASP A 98 17.63 -19.22 16.44
CA ASP A 98 16.89 -19.30 17.71
C ASP A 98 17.64 -18.64 18.88
N ILE A 99 18.97 -18.48 18.76
CA ILE A 99 19.81 -17.87 19.80
C ILE A 99 19.64 -16.34 19.81
N LEU A 100 19.29 -15.73 18.66
CA LEU A 100 18.94 -14.30 18.56
C LEU A 100 17.47 -14.05 18.90
N PHE A 101 16.59 -15.01 18.61
CA PHE A 101 15.14 -14.92 18.76
C PHE A 101 14.62 -15.28 20.16
N ASN A 102 15.40 -14.93 21.20
CA ASN A 102 15.16 -15.33 22.58
C ASN A 102 13.73 -15.02 23.04
N SER A 103 13.19 -15.97 23.80
CA SER A 103 11.93 -15.98 24.55
C SER A 103 11.72 -14.82 25.54
N SER A 104 12.56 -13.79 25.49
CA SER A 104 12.53 -12.58 26.30
C SER A 104 11.87 -11.38 25.61
N MET A 105 11.73 -11.37 24.28
CA MET A 105 11.13 -10.24 23.57
C MET A 105 9.62 -10.19 23.75
N THR A 106 9.13 -9.05 24.23
CA THR A 106 7.73 -8.71 24.24
C THR A 106 7.17 -8.67 22.82
N LYS A 107 5.85 -8.87 22.71
CA LYS A 107 5.12 -8.72 21.45
C LYS A 107 5.35 -7.35 20.76
N ARG A 108 5.63 -6.30 21.54
CA ARG A 108 5.91 -4.95 21.03
C ARG A 108 7.29 -4.90 20.35
N GLU A 109 8.31 -5.42 21.03
CA GLU A 109 9.68 -5.48 20.50
C GLU A 109 9.78 -6.32 19.23
N ARG A 110 9.00 -7.40 19.14
CA ARG A 110 8.95 -8.22 17.93
C ARG A 110 8.36 -7.49 16.73
N ASN A 111 7.28 -6.72 16.92
CA ASN A 111 6.72 -5.91 15.85
C ASN A 111 7.69 -4.80 15.41
N GLN A 112 8.39 -4.17 16.35
CA GLN A 112 9.41 -3.16 16.03
C GLN A 112 10.57 -3.78 15.23
N PHE A 113 11.10 -4.91 15.69
CA PHE A 113 12.17 -5.63 15.02
C PHE A 113 11.79 -6.02 13.58
N LEU A 114 10.54 -6.43 13.35
CA LEU A 114 10.05 -6.73 12.00
C LEU A 114 10.10 -5.49 11.09
N ILE A 115 9.60 -4.35 11.57
CA ILE A 115 9.60 -3.08 10.81
C ILE A 115 11.03 -2.68 10.46
N ASP A 116 11.93 -2.71 11.45
CA ASP A 116 13.33 -2.30 11.27
C ASP A 116 14.07 -3.23 10.31
N THR A 117 13.89 -4.54 10.45
CA THR A 117 14.57 -5.55 9.62
C THR A 117 14.05 -5.57 8.18
N CYS A 118 12.76 -5.28 8.01
CA CYS A 118 12.09 -5.38 6.71
C CYS A 118 11.90 -4.02 6.03
N GLN A 119 12.56 -2.98 6.53
CA GLN A 119 12.51 -1.64 5.96
C GLN A 119 12.91 -1.65 4.47
N GLY A 120 12.08 -1.05 3.62
CA GLY A 120 12.26 -0.98 2.17
C GLY A 120 11.89 -2.26 1.41
N ASN A 121 11.57 -3.34 2.13
CA ASN A 121 11.23 -4.64 1.58
C ASN A 121 9.72 -4.90 1.56
N ILE A 122 9.34 -5.98 0.89
CA ILE A 122 7.96 -6.40 0.68
C ILE A 122 7.77 -7.80 1.26
N ILE A 123 6.75 -7.98 2.09
CA ILE A 123 6.20 -9.31 2.41
C ILE A 123 4.99 -9.52 1.51
N LEU A 124 4.96 -10.66 0.83
CA LEU A 124 3.92 -11.02 -0.13
C LEU A 124 3.19 -12.27 0.34
N GLU A 125 1.87 -12.16 0.48
CA GLU A 125 0.99 -13.20 0.98
C GLU A 125 0.00 -13.65 -0.09
N ASN A 126 -0.40 -14.92 -0.02
CA ASN A 126 -1.45 -15.49 -0.83
C ASN A 126 -2.60 -15.99 0.06
N LEU A 127 -3.36 -15.06 0.64
CA LEU A 127 -4.43 -15.37 1.58
C LEU A 127 -5.75 -14.68 1.19
N PRO A 128 -6.91 -15.22 1.60
CA PRO A 128 -8.14 -14.46 1.67
C PRO A 128 -7.92 -13.18 2.50
N ALA A 129 -8.50 -12.05 2.07
CA ALA A 129 -8.26 -10.75 2.70
C ALA A 129 -8.56 -10.75 4.20
N LYS A 130 -9.62 -11.45 4.63
CA LYS A 130 -10.01 -11.63 6.04
C LYS A 130 -8.93 -12.33 6.87
N GLU A 131 -8.35 -13.40 6.33
CA GLU A 131 -7.26 -14.13 7.00
C GLU A 131 -5.98 -13.29 7.08
N PHE A 132 -5.64 -12.58 6.00
CA PHE A 132 -4.53 -11.65 5.97
C PHE A 132 -4.69 -10.53 7.01
N ILE A 133 -5.86 -9.90 7.05
CA ILE A 133 -6.19 -8.86 8.03
C ILE A 133 -6.04 -9.39 9.45
N SER A 134 -6.60 -10.56 9.75
CA SER A 134 -6.48 -11.20 11.07
C SER A 134 -5.03 -11.51 11.45
N LYS A 135 -4.24 -12.06 10.51
CA LYS A 135 -2.83 -12.42 10.70
C LYS A 135 -1.93 -11.23 11.05
N TYR A 136 -2.21 -10.05 10.48
CA TYR A 136 -1.38 -8.85 10.64
C TYR A 136 -2.01 -7.74 11.48
N ARG A 137 -3.25 -7.91 11.97
CA ARG A 137 -3.99 -6.90 12.75
C ARG A 137 -3.15 -6.21 13.81
N ARG A 138 -2.42 -6.99 14.61
CA ARG A 138 -1.60 -6.47 15.71
C ARG A 138 -0.45 -5.58 15.22
N LEU A 139 0.14 -5.88 14.07
CA LEU A 139 1.16 -5.05 13.46
C LEU A 139 0.53 -3.74 12.98
N PHE A 140 -0.63 -3.82 12.34
CA PHE A 140 -1.36 -2.65 11.85
C PHE A 140 -1.68 -1.65 12.96
N GLU A 141 -2.14 -2.15 14.10
CA GLU A 141 -2.51 -1.34 15.28
C GLU A 141 -1.29 -0.85 16.08
N PHE A 142 -0.12 -1.44 15.85
CA PHE A 142 1.11 -1.09 16.57
C PHE A 142 1.92 0.00 15.85
N ALA A 143 2.08 -0.12 14.53
CA ALA A 143 2.91 0.78 13.73
C ALA A 143 2.10 1.95 13.17
N LYS A 144 2.79 2.98 12.64
CA LYS A 144 2.14 3.99 11.79
C LYS A 144 1.76 3.33 10.46
N THR A 145 0.59 2.70 10.41
CA THR A 145 0.16 1.86 9.29
C THR A 145 -0.91 2.53 8.45
N VAL A 146 -0.77 2.43 7.12
CA VAL A 146 -1.82 2.79 6.16
C VAL A 146 -2.23 1.54 5.38
N ILE A 147 -3.51 1.17 5.49
CA ILE A 147 -4.12 0.10 4.72
C ILE A 147 -4.80 0.69 3.47
N TYR A 148 -4.35 0.29 2.28
CA TYR A 148 -5.04 0.53 1.02
C TYR A 148 -5.80 -0.75 0.61
N SER A 149 -7.13 -0.64 0.50
CA SER A 149 -8.01 -1.72 0.09
C SER A 149 -8.69 -1.37 -1.24
N ASP A 150 -8.45 -2.20 -2.26
CA ASP A 150 -9.04 -2.08 -3.60
C ASP A 150 -9.70 -3.41 -4.01
N PRO A 151 -10.76 -3.83 -3.30
CA PRO A 151 -11.37 -5.13 -3.52
C PRO A 151 -12.06 -5.21 -4.88
N PRO A 152 -12.31 -6.43 -5.42
CA PRO A 152 -13.23 -6.62 -6.52
C PRO A 152 -14.57 -5.91 -6.25
N TYR A 153 -14.92 -4.90 -7.05
CA TYR A 153 -16.07 -4.05 -6.74
C TYR A 153 -17.41 -4.79 -6.75
N PRO A 154 -18.43 -4.30 -6.01
CA PRO A 154 -19.76 -4.89 -6.01
C PRO A 154 -20.28 -5.06 -7.44
N LEU A 155 -20.84 -6.22 -7.76
CA LEU A 155 -21.13 -6.60 -9.14
C LEU A 155 -22.06 -5.63 -9.88
N LEU A 156 -22.99 -5.00 -9.15
CA LEU A 156 -23.92 -4.00 -9.69
C LEU A 156 -23.27 -2.65 -10.02
N SER A 157 -22.11 -2.36 -9.43
CA SER A 157 -21.35 -1.13 -9.70
C SER A 157 -20.49 -1.22 -10.97
N ILE A 158 -20.29 -2.43 -11.50
CA ILE A 158 -19.44 -2.68 -12.66
C ILE A 158 -20.26 -2.53 -13.95
N LYS A 159 -19.89 -1.57 -14.81
CA LYS A 159 -20.44 -1.47 -16.17
C LYS A 159 -19.82 -2.54 -17.07
N GLY A 160 -20.50 -3.67 -17.24
CA GLY A 160 -20.12 -4.75 -18.17
C GLY A 160 -19.70 -6.06 -17.49
N LYS A 161 -18.93 -6.90 -18.19
CA LYS A 161 -18.46 -8.18 -17.61
C LYS A 161 -17.34 -7.92 -16.60
N SER A 162 -17.57 -8.33 -15.35
CA SER A 162 -16.53 -8.37 -14.32
C SER A 162 -15.34 -9.22 -14.79
N GLN A 163 -14.13 -8.68 -14.66
CA GLN A 163 -12.87 -9.31 -15.08
C GLN A 163 -12.08 -9.88 -13.90
N TYR A 164 -12.57 -9.70 -12.68
CA TYR A 164 -11.98 -10.31 -11.50
C TYR A 164 -12.21 -11.82 -11.53
N GLU A 165 -11.13 -12.59 -11.39
CA GLU A 165 -11.18 -14.06 -11.26
C GLU A 165 -11.98 -14.45 -10.01
N PHE A 166 -11.80 -13.68 -8.93
CA PHE A 166 -12.49 -13.83 -7.65
C PHE A 166 -13.46 -12.66 -7.47
N LYS A 167 -14.75 -12.98 -7.36
CA LYS A 167 -15.82 -11.99 -7.14
C LYS A 167 -16.21 -12.00 -5.68
N MET A 168 -16.65 -10.84 -5.19
CA MET A 168 -17.25 -10.71 -3.87
C MET A 168 -18.77 -10.57 -4.01
N THR A 169 -19.47 -11.22 -3.10
CA THR A 169 -20.89 -11.00 -2.80
C THR A 169 -21.04 -9.73 -1.98
N ASP A 170 -22.25 -9.16 -1.96
CA ASP A 170 -22.54 -7.98 -1.14
C ASP A 170 -22.28 -8.26 0.35
N GLN A 171 -22.57 -9.48 0.83
CA GLN A 171 -22.26 -9.89 2.21
C GLN A 171 -20.75 -9.89 2.50
N GLU A 172 -19.92 -10.38 1.58
CA GLU A 172 -18.46 -10.33 1.73
C GLU A 172 -17.93 -8.89 1.73
N HIS A 173 -18.60 -7.97 1.03
CA HIS A 173 -18.28 -6.54 1.13
C HIS A 173 -18.60 -5.98 2.52
N TYR A 174 -19.77 -6.28 3.09
CA TYR A 174 -20.11 -5.86 4.45
C TYR A 174 -19.10 -6.40 5.47
N GLU A 175 -18.78 -7.69 5.41
CA GLU A 175 -17.78 -8.31 6.31
C GLU A 175 -16.40 -7.67 6.18
N LEU A 176 -15.92 -7.42 4.96
CA LEU A 176 -14.64 -6.76 4.74
C LEU A 176 -14.62 -5.34 5.34
N LEU A 177 -15.70 -4.57 5.16
CA LEU A 177 -15.78 -3.20 5.66
C LEU A 177 -15.86 -3.17 7.19
N GLU A 178 -16.62 -4.07 7.81
CA GLU A 178 -16.63 -4.25 9.27
C GLU A 178 -15.24 -4.60 9.81
N ASP A 179 -14.57 -5.59 9.21
CA ASP A 179 -13.23 -5.99 9.62
C ASP A 179 -12.26 -4.80 9.54
N LEU A 180 -12.27 -4.05 8.43
CA LEU A 180 -11.40 -2.89 8.24
C LEU A 180 -11.69 -1.74 9.20
N ASP A 181 -12.96 -1.45 9.48
CA ASP A 181 -13.35 -0.33 10.36
C ASP A 181 -12.92 -0.58 11.82
N THR A 182 -12.88 -1.84 12.26
CA THR A 182 -12.51 -2.20 13.64
C THR A 182 -11.00 -2.17 13.95
N ILE A 183 -10.14 -2.06 12.93
CA ILE A 183 -8.68 -2.04 13.12
C ILE A 183 -8.25 -0.61 13.47
N ASN A 184 -7.47 -0.40 14.51
CA ASN A 184 -7.00 0.95 14.85
C ASN A 184 -5.76 1.39 14.02
N CYS A 185 -5.97 1.79 12.76
CA CYS A 185 -4.94 2.40 11.90
C CYS A 185 -5.56 3.34 10.84
N ASP A 186 -4.74 3.92 9.97
CA ASP A 186 -5.19 4.69 8.82
C ASP A 186 -5.63 3.74 7.69
N LYS A 187 -6.76 4.04 7.03
CA LYS A 187 -7.29 3.26 5.91
C LYS A 187 -7.69 4.14 4.74
N MET A 188 -7.51 3.57 3.57
CA MET A 188 -7.89 4.11 2.27
C MET A 188 -8.60 3.00 1.52
N ILE A 189 -9.86 3.21 1.15
CA ILE A 189 -10.68 2.19 0.50
C ILE A 189 -11.20 2.75 -0.81
N SER A 190 -10.92 2.09 -1.94
CA SER A 190 -11.37 2.56 -3.25
C SER A 190 -12.44 1.66 -3.85
N THR A 191 -13.42 2.28 -4.52
CA THR A 191 -14.54 1.58 -5.17
C THR A 191 -15.21 2.44 -6.24
N TYR A 192 -16.08 1.84 -7.05
CA TYR A 192 -17.06 2.62 -7.83
C TYR A 192 -18.22 3.09 -6.92
N PRO A 193 -18.91 4.20 -7.26
CA PRO A 193 -20.10 4.65 -6.54
C PRO A 193 -21.12 3.53 -6.35
N ASN A 194 -21.47 3.25 -5.09
CA ASN A 194 -22.41 2.19 -4.73
C ASN A 194 -22.96 2.40 -3.29
N HIS A 195 -24.16 1.87 -3.04
CA HIS A 195 -24.86 2.10 -1.77
C HIS A 195 -24.20 1.44 -0.55
N ILE A 196 -23.58 0.26 -0.70
CA ILE A 196 -22.95 -0.47 0.40
C ILE A 196 -21.84 0.38 1.03
N TYR A 197 -20.97 0.97 0.21
CA TYR A 197 -19.86 1.77 0.70
C TYR A 197 -20.31 3.16 1.16
N ASP A 198 -21.30 3.78 0.49
CA ASP A 198 -21.87 5.05 0.94
C ASP A 198 -22.56 4.92 2.31
N GLU A 199 -23.19 3.78 2.61
CA GLU A 199 -23.80 3.50 3.91
C GLU A 199 -22.74 3.19 4.98
N MET A 200 -21.86 2.23 4.72
CA MET A 200 -20.89 1.72 5.70
C MET A 200 -19.76 2.70 6.03
N LEU A 201 -19.38 3.56 5.08
CA LEU A 201 -18.27 4.50 5.22
C LEU A 201 -18.72 5.96 5.27
N ASN A 202 -19.97 6.21 5.72
CA ASN A 202 -20.51 7.57 5.82
C ASN A 202 -19.71 8.48 6.79
N HIS A 203 -18.99 7.88 7.74
CA HIS A 203 -18.10 8.56 8.68
C HIS A 203 -16.68 8.78 8.14
N PHE A 204 -16.35 8.23 6.97
CA PHE A 204 -15.08 8.47 6.29
C PHE A 204 -15.18 9.73 5.42
N ASN A 205 -14.04 10.36 5.17
CA ASN A 205 -13.93 11.38 4.12
C ASN A 205 -14.00 10.69 2.76
N ARG A 206 -14.71 11.28 1.80
CA ARG A 206 -14.82 10.76 0.43
C ARG A 206 -14.12 11.69 -0.55
N ILE A 207 -13.24 11.12 -1.36
CA ILE A 207 -12.53 11.80 -2.45
C ILE A 207 -13.01 11.21 -3.77
N GLU A 208 -13.43 12.08 -4.69
CA GLU A 208 -13.88 11.69 -6.01
C GLU A 208 -12.76 11.88 -7.04
N PHE A 209 -12.53 10.87 -7.86
CA PHE A 209 -11.54 10.94 -8.93
C PHE A 209 -11.98 10.12 -10.14
N TYR A 210 -11.33 10.38 -11.28
CA TYR A 210 -11.63 9.66 -12.52
C TYR A 210 -10.48 8.74 -12.89
N SER A 211 -10.82 7.49 -13.20
CA SER A 211 -9.91 6.54 -13.83
C SER A 211 -10.15 6.44 -15.33
N GLN A 212 -9.09 6.26 -16.10
CA GLN A 212 -9.20 6.06 -17.55
C GLN A 212 -9.46 4.58 -17.83
N THR A 213 -10.63 4.27 -18.37
CA THR A 213 -10.97 2.93 -18.88
C THR A 213 -10.92 2.89 -20.41
N ARG A 214 -10.99 1.70 -21.02
CA ARG A 214 -11.11 1.59 -22.48
C ARG A 214 -12.45 2.11 -23.01
N GLN A 215 -13.46 2.28 -22.15
CA GLN A 215 -14.78 2.81 -22.52
C GLN A 215 -14.95 4.30 -22.17
N GLY A 216 -13.90 4.96 -21.68
CA GLY A 216 -13.92 6.36 -21.25
C GLY A 216 -13.55 6.53 -19.77
N LYS A 217 -13.83 7.71 -19.22
CA LYS A 217 -13.57 7.98 -17.80
C LYS A 217 -14.60 7.28 -16.92
N ALA A 218 -14.16 6.61 -15.87
CA ALA A 218 -15.02 6.07 -14.82
C ALA A 218 -14.82 6.89 -13.55
N LEU A 219 -15.92 7.28 -12.90
CA LEU A 219 -15.90 7.94 -11.59
C LEU A 219 -15.63 6.89 -10.52
N GLU A 220 -14.67 7.13 -9.66
CA GLU A 220 -14.31 6.29 -8.52
C GLU A 220 -14.27 7.12 -7.24
N TYR A 221 -14.57 6.46 -6.14
CA TYR A 221 -14.48 7.01 -4.79
C TYR A 221 -13.27 6.42 -4.08
N LEU A 222 -12.60 7.26 -3.31
CA LEU A 222 -11.57 6.90 -2.34
C LEU A 222 -12.04 7.39 -0.97
N TYR A 223 -12.37 6.46 -0.09
CA TYR A 223 -12.75 6.74 1.29
C TYR A 223 -11.51 6.72 2.19
N THR A 224 -11.37 7.70 3.09
CA THR A 224 -10.29 7.76 4.09
C THR A 224 -10.83 8.05 5.49
N ASN A 225 -10.37 7.35 6.52
CA ASN A 225 -10.75 7.62 7.92
C ASN A 225 -9.95 8.77 8.56
N PHE A 226 -9.11 9.43 7.78
CA PHE A 226 -8.30 10.58 8.18
C PHE A 226 -8.52 11.75 7.22
N SER A 227 -8.26 12.96 7.69
CA SER A 227 -8.24 14.17 6.87
C SER A 227 -7.00 14.19 5.97
N LYS A 228 -7.06 14.92 4.84
CA LYS A 228 -5.93 15.09 3.91
C LYS A 228 -4.60 15.30 4.66
N PRO A 229 -3.61 14.41 4.47
CA PRO A 229 -2.39 14.41 5.29
C PRO A 229 -1.51 15.63 5.00
N LEU A 230 -0.90 16.19 6.05
CA LEU A 230 0.11 17.24 5.93
C LEU A 230 1.44 16.69 5.40
N PHE A 231 1.81 15.48 5.83
CA PHE A 231 3.03 14.79 5.42
C PHE A 231 2.67 13.59 4.54
N LEU A 232 3.17 13.60 3.31
CA LEU A 232 2.93 12.53 2.33
C LEU A 232 4.03 11.49 2.41
N ASN A 233 3.66 10.23 2.16
CA ASN A 233 4.64 9.17 1.98
C ASN A 233 5.54 9.43 0.76
N ASP A 234 4.99 10.00 -0.31
CA ASP A 234 5.73 10.25 -1.55
C ASP A 234 5.33 11.58 -2.22
N TYR A 235 6.29 12.51 -2.30
CA TYR A 235 6.10 13.83 -2.89
C TYR A 235 6.32 13.87 -4.41
N ARG A 236 6.62 12.74 -5.07
CA ARG A 236 6.91 12.73 -6.52
C ARG A 236 5.71 13.12 -7.37
N TYR A 237 4.49 12.96 -6.85
CA TYR A 237 3.26 13.19 -7.59
C TYR A 237 2.44 14.39 -7.09
N ILE A 238 2.99 15.25 -6.23
CA ILE A 238 2.25 16.38 -5.63
C ILE A 238 1.50 17.23 -6.66
N GLY A 239 0.24 17.56 -6.32
CA GLY A 239 -0.68 18.33 -7.14
C GLY A 239 -2.00 17.60 -7.36
N GLU A 240 -3.11 18.30 -7.18
CA GLU A 240 -4.48 17.78 -7.23
C GLU A 240 -4.86 17.34 -8.64
N ASN A 241 -4.34 18.04 -9.65
CA ASN A 241 -4.63 17.75 -11.05
C ASN A 241 -3.35 17.75 -11.91
N TYR A 242 -3.50 17.31 -13.17
CA TYR A 242 -2.37 17.21 -14.10
C TYR A 242 -1.62 18.54 -14.27
N ARG A 243 -2.34 19.66 -14.38
CA ARG A 243 -1.71 20.97 -14.60
C ARG A 243 -0.89 21.41 -13.40
N GLU A 244 -1.41 21.19 -12.20
CA GLU A 244 -0.71 21.51 -10.96
C GLU A 244 0.50 20.59 -10.76
N ARG A 245 0.38 19.29 -11.02
CA ARG A 245 1.51 18.35 -11.00
C ARG A 245 2.63 18.79 -11.94
N GLU A 246 2.28 19.18 -13.17
CA GLU A 246 3.26 19.70 -14.14
C GLU A 246 3.88 21.04 -13.68
N ALA A 247 3.10 21.92 -13.05
CA ALA A 247 3.60 23.17 -12.50
C ALA A 247 4.59 22.94 -11.35
N PHE A 248 4.25 22.11 -10.37
CA PHE A 248 5.14 21.78 -9.25
C PHE A 248 6.39 21.03 -9.70
N LYS A 249 6.26 20.12 -10.67
CA LYS A 249 7.41 19.45 -11.29
C LYS A 249 8.37 20.46 -11.90
N LYS A 250 7.89 21.40 -12.72
CA LYS A 250 8.72 22.45 -13.32
C LYS A 250 9.37 23.36 -12.27
N GLN A 251 8.64 23.72 -11.22
CA GLN A 251 9.19 24.52 -10.12
C GLN A 251 10.34 23.79 -9.42
N LYS A 252 10.14 22.51 -9.08
CA LYS A 252 11.16 21.65 -8.47
C LYS A 252 12.38 21.50 -9.37
N ASP A 253 12.18 21.18 -10.64
CA ASP A 253 13.28 20.96 -11.60
C ASP A 253 14.11 22.25 -11.79
N ASN A 254 13.43 23.40 -11.90
CA ASN A 254 14.09 24.70 -11.99
C ASN A 254 14.85 25.06 -10.70
N PHE A 255 14.27 24.81 -9.54
CA PHE A 255 14.92 25.03 -8.25
C PHE A 255 16.18 24.16 -8.14
N LEU A 256 16.07 22.86 -8.40
CA LEU A 256 17.18 21.92 -8.34
C LEU A 256 18.29 22.27 -9.32
N ARG A 257 17.96 22.70 -10.55
CA ARG A 257 18.93 23.16 -11.53
C ARG A 257 19.69 24.40 -11.00
N LYS A 258 18.95 25.43 -10.57
CA LYS A 258 19.56 26.64 -10.00
C LYS A 258 20.44 26.30 -8.79
N PHE A 259 19.99 25.43 -7.90
CA PHE A 259 20.72 24.99 -6.72
C PHE A 259 22.00 24.24 -7.07
N LYS A 260 21.98 23.38 -8.09
CA LYS A 260 23.18 22.68 -8.59
C LYS A 260 24.19 23.65 -9.20
N ASP A 261 23.72 24.68 -9.90
CA ASP A 261 24.54 25.70 -10.58
C ASP A 261 25.12 26.77 -9.62
N MET A 262 24.70 26.81 -8.34
CA MET A 262 25.19 27.78 -7.36
C MET A 262 26.68 27.61 -7.05
N ASN A 263 27.30 28.70 -6.56
CA ASN A 263 28.64 28.65 -5.97
C ASN A 263 28.69 27.55 -4.88
N PRO A 264 29.68 26.64 -4.90
CA PRO A 264 29.76 25.53 -3.96
C PRO A 264 29.74 25.94 -2.49
N TYR A 265 30.36 27.06 -2.11
CA TYR A 265 30.36 27.55 -0.73
C TYR A 265 28.96 27.98 -0.28
N LEU A 266 28.24 28.73 -1.11
CA LEU A 266 26.86 29.13 -0.82
C LEU A 266 25.94 27.90 -0.74
N ARG A 267 26.09 26.96 -1.69
CA ARG A 267 25.32 25.71 -1.70
C ARG A 267 25.53 24.91 -0.41
N ASN A 268 26.78 24.78 0.03
CA ASN A 268 27.11 24.06 1.26
C ASN A 268 26.61 24.78 2.52
N ALA A 269 26.70 26.12 2.56
CA ALA A 269 26.16 26.92 3.66
C ALA A 269 24.63 26.77 3.79
N ILE A 270 23.90 26.74 2.66
CA ILE A 270 22.45 26.47 2.67
C ILE A 270 22.18 25.05 3.20
N LEU A 271 22.93 24.04 2.73
CA LEU A 271 22.76 22.66 3.21
C LEU A 271 23.03 22.52 4.71
N GLU A 272 24.06 23.20 5.22
CA GLU A 272 24.36 23.27 6.65
C GLU A 272 23.18 23.87 7.43
N GLN A 273 22.65 25.02 6.99
CA GLN A 273 21.49 25.67 7.62
C GLN A 273 20.22 24.82 7.56
N MET A 274 20.00 24.07 6.48
CA MET A 274 18.83 23.18 6.33
C MET A 274 18.93 21.89 7.15
N SER A 275 20.15 21.49 7.54
CA SER A 275 20.41 20.29 8.33
C SER A 275 20.52 20.57 9.84
N SER A 276 20.42 21.85 10.22
CA SER A 276 20.45 22.38 11.58
C SER A 276 19.05 22.41 12.19
#